data_AF-A0A7R9EG62-F1
#
_entry.id   AF-A0A7R9EG62-F1
#
_cell.length_a   1.000
_cell.length_b   1.000
_cell.length_c   1.000
_cell.angle_alpha   90.00
_cell.angle_beta   90.00
_cell.angle_gamma   90.00
#
_symmetry.space_group_name_H-M   'P 1'
#
loop_
_entity.id
_entity.type
_entity.pdbx_description
1 polymer ?
#
loop_
_entity_poly.entity_id
_entity_poly.type
_entity_poly.pdbx_seq_one_letter_code
_entity_poly.pdbx_strand_id
1 'polypeptide(L)'
;MSGAACTIVSGISGQLAVLHNETFFNESLRLCQMLPGSLRTYCDSIVQTLEPIFTDSELMKTFTPDIFCYAIGICYADKSFCYLFPKPPGNFYLNIQDFKMAAHVAYKQRNSSLVDVIEKLASFQFDICKLPGFSMICDTFNKSYTTLQPSLDFDGDYFSIYEVLNMIIRSVSGLNMIIRSVSGLNMIIRSVSDEVPTQAARGSHWRGRDCTDWNDNIYPGRLPVSEDIHKDSNCNGIFGMNPDTGEAYETELCNCTVSRGVIYLGDSVGAHFHMPEAWFNPRLISPESLHNFTMPFLDELDWPEYGFITGFMNTTEPLLIKNAEWAALVVILSCFQETIYP
;
A
#
# COMPACT_ATOMS: atom_id res chain seq x y z
N MET A 1 0.11 6.22 -13.92
CA MET A 1 0.46 5.02 -13.14
C MET A 1 -0.03 3.70 -13.76
N SER A 2 -1.13 3.66 -14.50
CA SER A 2 -1.73 2.40 -15.00
C SER A 2 -0.81 1.56 -15.91
N GLY A 3 -0.03 2.20 -16.79
CA GLY A 3 0.81 1.49 -17.77
C GLY A 3 1.96 0.68 -17.18
N ALA A 4 2.77 1.28 -16.30
CA ALA A 4 3.89 0.61 -15.66
C ALA A 4 3.44 -0.61 -14.84
N ALA A 5 2.34 -0.47 -14.09
CA ALA A 5 1.75 -1.58 -13.33
C ALA A 5 1.33 -2.73 -14.24
N CYS A 6 0.67 -2.46 -15.37
CA CYS A 6 0.30 -3.49 -16.34
C CYS A 6 1.52 -4.25 -16.87
N THR A 7 2.56 -3.53 -17.29
CA THR A 7 3.78 -4.13 -17.84
C THR A 7 4.50 -4.99 -16.78
N ILE A 8 4.60 -4.52 -15.53
CA ILE A 8 5.25 -5.26 -14.44
C ILE A 8 4.44 -6.52 -14.10
N VAL A 9 3.13 -6.38 -13.85
CA VAL A 9 2.26 -7.50 -13.45
C VAL A 9 2.22 -8.58 -14.54
N SER A 10 2.00 -8.19 -15.80
CA SER A 10 2.00 -9.16 -16.91
C SER A 10 3.37 -9.79 -17.14
N GLY A 11 4.45 -9.06 -16.88
CA GLY A 11 5.81 -9.59 -16.88
C GLY A 11 6.08 -10.63 -15.80
N ILE A 12 5.56 -10.41 -14.59
CA ILE A 12 5.66 -11.37 -13.46
C ILE A 12 4.80 -12.60 -13.74
N SER A 13 3.54 -12.42 -14.17
CA SER A 13 2.66 -13.53 -14.57
C SER A 13 3.31 -14.41 -15.62
N GLY A 14 3.95 -13.81 -16.63
CA GLY A 14 4.64 -14.55 -17.69
C GLY A 14 5.83 -15.36 -17.19
N GLN A 15 6.65 -14.77 -16.31
CA GLN A 15 7.79 -15.48 -15.72
C GLN A 15 7.35 -16.63 -14.81
N LEU A 16 6.31 -16.42 -14.00
CA LEU A 16 5.74 -17.46 -13.16
C LEU A 16 5.13 -18.61 -13.97
N ALA A 17 4.43 -18.30 -15.06
CA ALA A 17 3.86 -19.33 -15.92
C ALA A 17 4.94 -20.26 -16.49
N VAL A 18 6.10 -19.69 -16.87
CA VAL A 18 7.27 -20.47 -17.31
C VAL A 18 7.86 -21.29 -16.15
N LEU A 19 8.03 -20.70 -14.97
CA LEU A 19 8.60 -21.39 -13.80
C LEU A 19 7.74 -22.55 -13.31
N HIS A 20 6.42 -22.39 -13.32
CA HIS A 20 5.48 -23.41 -12.88
C HIS A 20 5.05 -24.37 -13.99
N ASN A 21 5.53 -24.16 -15.23
CA ASN A 21 5.11 -24.92 -16.40
C ASN A 21 3.58 -24.95 -16.54
N GLU A 22 2.98 -23.77 -16.41
CA GLU A 22 1.54 -23.54 -16.36
C GLU A 22 1.13 -22.53 -17.45
N THR A 23 -0.17 -22.44 -17.76
CA THR A 23 -0.64 -21.42 -18.71
C THR A 23 -0.60 -20.02 -18.08
N PHE A 24 -0.36 -19.00 -18.90
CA PHE A 24 -0.38 -17.59 -18.46
C PHE A 24 -1.71 -17.24 -17.75
N PHE A 25 -2.82 -17.75 -18.26
CA PHE A 25 -4.16 -17.55 -17.69
C PHE A 25 -4.28 -18.14 -16.27
N ASN A 26 -3.94 -19.42 -16.10
CA ASN A 26 -4.05 -20.09 -14.81
C ASN A 26 -3.10 -19.48 -13.77
N GLU A 27 -1.88 -19.11 -14.18
CA GLU A 27 -0.94 -18.46 -13.28
C GLU A 27 -1.40 -17.05 -12.88
N SER A 28 -2.03 -16.30 -13.80
CA SER A 28 -2.62 -15.00 -13.47
C SER A 28 -3.75 -15.14 -12.44
N LEU A 29 -4.57 -16.20 -12.53
CA LEU A 29 -5.58 -16.51 -11.50
C LEU A 29 -4.93 -16.89 -10.17
N ARG A 30 -3.82 -17.63 -10.20
CA ARG A 30 -3.07 -17.99 -8.98
C ARG A 30 -2.51 -16.76 -8.28
N LEU A 31 -2.00 -15.78 -9.02
CA LEU A 31 -1.61 -14.48 -8.48
C LEU A 31 -2.79 -13.75 -7.82
N CYS A 32 -3.97 -13.76 -8.43
CA CYS A 32 -5.16 -13.17 -7.82
C CYS A 32 -5.53 -13.83 -6.47
N GLN A 33 -5.28 -15.13 -6.30
CA GLN A 33 -5.54 -15.83 -5.05
C GLN A 33 -4.65 -15.38 -3.89
N MET A 34 -3.52 -14.73 -4.18
CA MET A 34 -2.61 -14.18 -3.18
C MET A 34 -3.12 -12.85 -2.61
N LEU A 35 -4.11 -12.22 -3.24
CA LEU A 35 -4.73 -10.98 -2.77
C LEU A 35 -5.88 -11.27 -1.77
N PRO A 36 -6.11 -10.40 -0.78
CA PRO A 36 -7.21 -10.57 0.17
C PRO A 36 -8.55 -10.01 -0.33
N GLY A 37 -9.65 -10.56 0.18
CA GLY A 37 -10.97 -9.95 0.16
C GLY A 37 -11.50 -9.53 -1.22
N SER A 38 -11.93 -8.28 -1.33
CA SER A 38 -12.51 -7.69 -2.55
C SER A 38 -11.50 -7.54 -3.69
N LEU A 39 -10.21 -7.36 -3.38
CA LEU A 39 -9.14 -7.24 -4.37
C LEU A 39 -8.96 -8.52 -5.19
N ARG A 40 -9.05 -9.68 -4.54
CA ARG A 40 -9.04 -10.97 -5.25
C ARG A 40 -10.19 -11.09 -6.24
N THR A 41 -11.42 -10.84 -5.80
CA THR A 41 -12.61 -10.93 -6.67
C THR A 41 -12.50 -9.99 -7.88
N TYR A 42 -11.96 -8.80 -7.65
CA TYR A 42 -11.71 -7.83 -8.70
C TYR A 42 -10.63 -8.30 -9.68
N CYS A 43 -9.50 -8.80 -9.16
CA CYS A 43 -8.42 -9.39 -9.96
C CYS A 43 -8.93 -10.58 -10.80
N ASP A 44 -9.67 -11.50 -10.18
CA ASP A 44 -10.29 -12.65 -10.84
C ASP A 44 -11.19 -12.19 -11.99
N SER A 45 -12.00 -11.14 -11.79
CA SER A 45 -12.87 -10.57 -12.83
C SER A 45 -12.09 -10.00 -14.02
N ILE A 46 -10.97 -9.33 -13.77
CA ILE A 46 -10.09 -8.80 -14.82
C ILE A 46 -9.45 -9.94 -15.60
N VAL A 47 -8.85 -10.92 -14.90
CA VAL A 47 -8.18 -12.05 -15.55
C VAL A 47 -9.18 -12.87 -16.38
N GLN A 48 -10.38 -13.12 -15.87
CA GLN A 48 -11.45 -13.78 -16.62
C GLN A 48 -11.90 -12.96 -17.84
N THR A 49 -11.98 -11.64 -17.72
CA THR A 49 -12.31 -10.77 -18.86
C THR A 49 -11.25 -10.88 -19.96
N LEU A 50 -9.98 -11.09 -19.59
CA LEU A 50 -8.83 -11.24 -20.49
C LEU A 50 -8.58 -12.68 -20.97
N GLU A 51 -9.38 -13.67 -20.54
CA GLU A 51 -9.23 -15.09 -20.91
C GLU A 51 -9.05 -15.31 -22.42
N PRO A 52 -9.84 -14.69 -23.33
CA PRO A 52 -9.68 -14.92 -24.77
C PRO A 52 -8.34 -14.46 -25.33
N ILE A 53 -7.66 -13.52 -24.67
CA ILE A 53 -6.31 -13.10 -25.04
C ILE A 53 -5.28 -14.11 -24.51
N PHE A 54 -5.38 -14.47 -23.23
CA PHE A 54 -4.37 -15.29 -22.56
C PHE A 54 -4.38 -16.78 -22.95
N THR A 55 -5.48 -17.24 -23.57
CA THR A 55 -5.63 -18.64 -24.02
C THR A 55 -5.43 -18.82 -25.53
N ASP A 56 -5.34 -17.72 -26.30
CA ASP A 56 -5.14 -17.78 -27.75
C ASP A 56 -3.65 -17.97 -28.10
N SER A 57 -3.35 -19.07 -28.79
CA SER A 57 -1.97 -19.43 -29.12
C SER A 57 -1.28 -18.49 -30.11
N GLU A 58 -2.02 -17.78 -30.98
CA GLU A 58 -1.43 -16.83 -31.92
C GLU A 58 -1.10 -15.52 -31.23
N LEU A 59 -1.98 -15.04 -30.34
CA LEU A 59 -1.71 -13.88 -29.49
C LEU A 59 -0.48 -14.12 -28.61
N MET A 60 -0.37 -15.31 -28.01
CA MET A 60 0.77 -15.64 -27.15
C MET A 60 2.13 -15.69 -27.87
N LYS A 61 2.18 -15.89 -29.20
CA LYS A 61 3.44 -15.82 -29.98
C LYS A 61 3.99 -14.41 -30.12
N THR A 62 3.11 -13.42 -30.13
CA THR A 62 3.46 -11.99 -30.29
C THR A 62 3.39 -11.23 -28.97
N PHE A 63 2.95 -11.90 -27.91
CA PHE A 63 2.78 -11.34 -26.59
C PHE A 63 4.11 -10.89 -26.02
N THR A 64 4.19 -9.60 -25.74
CA THR A 64 5.11 -9.03 -24.75
C THR A 64 4.27 -8.18 -23.81
N PRO A 65 4.63 -8.08 -22.52
CA PRO A 65 3.95 -7.21 -21.57
C PRO A 65 3.69 -5.81 -22.11
N ASP A 66 4.69 -5.22 -22.79
CA ASP A 66 4.56 -3.88 -23.39
C ASP A 66 3.49 -3.84 -24.49
N ILE A 67 3.57 -4.74 -25.49
CA ILE A 67 2.59 -4.78 -26.59
C ILE A 67 1.19 -5.01 -26.04
N PHE A 68 1.05 -5.97 -25.13
CA PHE A 68 -0.22 -6.29 -24.50
C PHE A 68 -0.83 -5.05 -23.86
N CYS A 69 -0.08 -4.35 -23.01
CA CYS A 69 -0.58 -3.19 -22.27
C CYS A 69 -0.93 -2.00 -23.16
N TYR A 70 -0.21 -1.78 -24.27
CA TYR A 70 -0.61 -0.80 -25.30
C TYR A 70 -1.82 -1.26 -26.12
N ALA A 71 -1.93 -2.56 -26.39
CA ALA A 71 -3.01 -3.12 -27.21
C ALA A 71 -4.36 -3.05 -26.51
N ILE A 72 -4.41 -3.33 -25.20
CA ILE A 72 -5.62 -3.20 -24.39
C ILE A 72 -5.90 -1.77 -23.93
N GLY A 73 -5.02 -0.82 -24.29
CA GLY A 73 -5.22 0.60 -23.99
C GLY A 73 -4.95 0.99 -22.54
N ILE A 74 -4.18 0.21 -21.78
CA ILE A 74 -3.75 0.61 -20.43
C ILE A 74 -2.52 1.53 -20.49
N CYS A 75 -1.62 1.25 -21.44
CA CYS A 75 -0.51 2.14 -21.81
C CYS A 75 -0.92 3.05 -22.97
N TYR A 76 -0.54 4.32 -22.89
CA TYR A 76 -0.71 5.31 -23.95
C TYR A 76 0.65 5.90 -24.33
N ALA A 77 0.83 6.14 -25.63
CA ALA A 77 2.04 6.79 -26.14
C ALA A 77 1.70 8.25 -26.42
N ASP A 78 2.32 9.17 -25.68
CA ASP A 78 2.17 10.60 -25.91
C ASP A 78 3.18 11.07 -26.96
N LYS A 79 4.47 11.02 -26.63
CA LYS A 79 5.57 11.38 -27.56
C LYS A 79 6.25 10.17 -28.19
N SER A 80 6.45 9.11 -27.41
CA SER A 80 7.13 7.89 -27.86
C SER A 80 6.63 6.67 -27.10
N PHE A 81 6.86 5.47 -27.65
CA PHE A 81 6.60 4.21 -26.97
C PHE A 81 7.68 3.93 -25.92
N CYS A 82 7.25 3.52 -24.73
CA CYS A 82 8.10 2.96 -23.68
C CYS A 82 8.01 1.43 -23.72
N TYR A 83 9.11 0.74 -23.50
CA TYR A 83 9.12 -0.73 -23.49
C TYR A 83 10.15 -1.19 -22.48
N LEU A 84 9.73 -2.09 -21.59
CA LEU A 84 10.59 -2.69 -20.57
C LEU A 84 11.20 -4.02 -21.06
N PHE A 85 10.49 -4.73 -21.93
CA PHE A 85 10.88 -6.04 -22.43
C PHE A 85 11.59 -5.93 -23.79
N PRO A 86 12.39 -6.95 -24.17
CA PRO A 86 13.01 -7.00 -25.48
C PRO A 86 11.97 -6.86 -26.59
N LYS A 87 12.21 -5.93 -27.52
CA LYS A 87 11.30 -5.71 -28.63
C LYS A 87 11.23 -6.93 -29.52
N PRO A 88 10.03 -7.35 -29.94
CA PRO A 88 9.91 -8.30 -31.03
C PRO A 88 10.46 -7.67 -32.32
N PRO A 89 10.88 -8.51 -33.28
CA PRO A 89 11.33 -8.03 -34.58
C PRO A 89 10.23 -7.21 -35.28
N GLY A 90 10.65 -6.25 -36.11
CA GLY A 90 9.73 -5.42 -36.88
C GLY A 90 9.37 -4.09 -36.20
N ASN A 91 8.31 -3.46 -36.69
CA ASN A 91 7.86 -2.16 -36.21
C ASN A 91 6.91 -2.34 -35.01
N PHE A 92 7.26 -1.73 -33.87
CA PHE A 92 6.50 -1.87 -32.62
C PHE A 92 5.03 -1.40 -32.75
N TYR A 93 4.77 -0.32 -33.50
CA TYR A 93 3.41 0.15 -33.74
C TYR A 93 2.59 -0.87 -34.52
N LEU A 94 3.18 -1.48 -35.56
CA LEU A 94 2.50 -2.52 -36.33
C LEU A 94 2.22 -3.75 -35.47
N ASN A 95 3.17 -4.17 -34.63
CA ASN A 95 2.97 -5.29 -33.71
C ASN A 95 1.79 -5.04 -32.74
N ILE A 96 1.60 -3.81 -32.28
CA ILE A 96 0.42 -3.43 -31.48
C ILE A 96 -0.87 -3.54 -32.30
N GLN A 97 -0.89 -3.08 -33.55
CA GLN A 97 -2.08 -3.15 -34.40
C GLN A 97 -2.44 -4.60 -34.74
N ASP A 98 -1.45 -5.43 -35.05
CA ASP A 98 -1.64 -6.85 -35.33
C ASP A 98 -2.20 -7.58 -34.11
N PHE A 99 -1.66 -7.29 -32.92
CA PHE A 99 -2.19 -7.82 -31.66
C PHE A 99 -3.64 -7.38 -31.43
N LYS A 100 -3.97 -6.10 -31.63
CA LYS A 100 -5.35 -5.59 -31.52
C LYS A 100 -6.31 -6.30 -32.47
N MET A 101 -5.89 -6.52 -33.71
CA MET A 101 -6.71 -7.23 -34.71
C MET A 101 -6.95 -8.68 -34.29
N ALA A 102 -5.91 -9.40 -33.88
CA ALA A 102 -6.03 -10.78 -33.41
C ALA A 102 -6.92 -10.87 -32.15
N ALA A 103 -6.75 -9.94 -31.20
CA ALA A 103 -7.62 -9.86 -30.02
C ALA A 103 -9.09 -9.60 -30.41
N HIS A 104 -9.33 -8.70 -31.38
CA HIS A 104 -10.69 -8.44 -31.88
C HIS A 104 -11.34 -9.70 -32.46
N VAL A 105 -10.58 -10.49 -33.21
CA VAL A 105 -11.05 -11.78 -33.74
C VAL A 105 -11.37 -12.77 -32.61
N ALA A 106 -10.49 -12.91 -31.61
CA ALA A 106 -10.69 -13.80 -30.47
C ALA A 106 -11.97 -13.46 -29.67
N TYR A 107 -12.23 -12.17 -29.41
CA TYR A 107 -13.46 -11.76 -28.73
C TYR A 107 -14.71 -11.94 -29.61
N LYS A 108 -14.62 -11.65 -30.91
CA LYS A 108 -15.74 -11.82 -31.84
C LYS A 108 -16.21 -13.28 -31.91
N GLN A 109 -15.28 -14.25 -31.83
CA GLN A 109 -15.61 -15.67 -31.77
C GLN A 109 -16.43 -16.05 -30.52
N ARG A 110 -16.28 -15.31 -29.42
CA ARG A 110 -17.03 -15.49 -28.17
C ARG A 110 -18.32 -14.65 -28.13
N ASN A 111 -18.79 -14.12 -29.27
CA ASN A 111 -19.90 -13.15 -29.36
C ASN A 111 -19.71 -11.92 -28.46
N SER A 112 -18.46 -11.49 -28.30
CA SER A 112 -18.08 -10.32 -27.50
C SER A 112 -17.31 -9.31 -28.36
N SER A 113 -17.19 -8.09 -27.88
CA SER A 113 -16.51 -6.99 -28.56
C SER A 113 -15.27 -6.58 -27.77
N LEU A 114 -14.12 -6.51 -28.44
CA LEU A 114 -12.89 -5.98 -27.84
C LEU A 114 -13.08 -4.53 -27.35
N VAL A 115 -13.95 -3.76 -27.99
CA VAL A 115 -14.25 -2.39 -27.56
C VAL A 115 -14.93 -2.41 -26.20
N ASP A 116 -15.95 -3.25 -26.01
CA ASP A 116 -16.67 -3.40 -24.75
C ASP A 116 -15.72 -3.89 -23.63
N VAL A 117 -14.76 -4.73 -23.99
CA VAL A 117 -13.72 -5.19 -23.06
C VAL A 117 -12.78 -4.06 -22.68
N ILE A 118 -12.30 -3.26 -23.64
CA ILE A 118 -11.46 -2.08 -23.36
C ILE A 118 -12.24 -1.06 -22.55
N GLU A 119 -13.52 -0.85 -22.84
CA GLU A 119 -14.40 0.01 -22.02
C GLU A 119 -14.57 -0.56 -20.62
N LYS A 120 -14.74 -1.88 -20.48
CA LYS A 120 -14.78 -2.54 -19.18
C LYS A 120 -13.46 -2.40 -18.43
N LEU A 121 -12.31 -2.56 -19.09
CA LEU A 121 -10.97 -2.34 -18.54
C LEU A 121 -10.69 -0.87 -18.20
N ALA A 122 -11.23 0.06 -18.98
CA ALA A 122 -11.16 1.49 -18.70
C ALA A 122 -12.11 1.89 -17.57
N SER A 123 -13.26 1.22 -17.44
CA SER A 123 -14.15 1.34 -16.27
C SER A 123 -13.52 0.70 -15.02
N PHE A 124 -12.66 -0.30 -15.24
CA PHE A 124 -11.69 -0.80 -14.28
C PHE A 124 -10.47 0.13 -14.15
N GLN A 125 -10.54 1.42 -14.54
CA GLN A 125 -9.66 2.44 -13.96
C GLN A 125 -9.60 2.11 -12.47
N PHE A 126 -8.44 1.63 -12.03
CA PHE A 126 -8.22 1.09 -10.70
C PHE A 126 -8.24 2.27 -9.73
N ASP A 127 -9.44 2.81 -9.57
CA ASP A 127 -9.79 3.76 -8.57
C ASP A 127 -10.01 2.91 -7.34
N ILE A 128 -8.90 2.65 -6.64
CA ILE A 128 -8.89 1.87 -5.41
C ILE A 128 -9.97 2.41 -4.45
N CYS A 129 -10.28 3.70 -4.54
CA CYS A 129 -11.29 4.40 -3.75
C CYS A 129 -12.74 4.01 -4.06
N LYS A 130 -13.00 3.41 -5.22
CA LYS A 130 -14.33 2.88 -5.59
C LYS A 130 -14.52 1.43 -5.18
N LEU A 131 -13.48 0.75 -4.69
CA LEU A 131 -13.62 -0.61 -4.18
C LEU A 131 -14.33 -0.61 -2.82
N PRO A 132 -15.28 -1.54 -2.59
CA PRO A 132 -15.87 -1.72 -1.27
C PRO A 132 -14.78 -1.97 -0.21
N GLY A 133 -14.78 -1.18 0.86
CA GLY A 133 -13.78 -1.21 1.94
C GLY A 133 -12.61 -0.22 1.78
N PHE A 134 -12.43 0.38 0.60
CA PHE A 134 -11.29 1.28 0.32
C PHE A 134 -11.65 2.76 0.16
N SER A 135 -12.95 3.11 0.10
CA SER A 135 -13.38 4.51 0.08
C SER A 135 -12.93 5.27 1.34
N MET A 136 -13.05 4.63 2.50
CA MET A 136 -12.60 5.19 3.79
C MET A 136 -11.07 5.34 3.82
N ILE A 137 -10.34 4.38 3.25
CA ILE A 137 -8.88 4.41 3.10
C ILE A 137 -8.46 5.55 2.16
N CYS A 138 -9.22 5.81 1.10
CA CYS A 138 -8.91 6.90 0.18
C CYS A 138 -9.22 8.30 0.69
N ASP A 139 -10.29 8.47 1.46
CA ASP A 139 -10.53 9.74 2.14
C ASP A 139 -9.41 10.03 3.15
N THR A 140 -8.95 8.98 3.83
CA THR A 140 -7.74 8.96 4.65
C THR A 140 -6.50 9.35 3.85
N PHE A 141 -6.26 8.75 2.69
CA PHE A 141 -5.12 9.10 1.83
C PHE A 141 -5.20 10.53 1.30
N ASN A 142 -6.34 10.96 0.77
CA ASN A 142 -6.48 12.31 0.23
C ASN A 142 -6.22 13.35 1.31
N LYS A 143 -6.65 13.10 2.55
CA LYS A 143 -6.27 13.95 3.69
C LYS A 143 -4.79 13.82 4.00
N SER A 144 -4.28 12.61 4.25
CA SER A 144 -2.87 12.32 4.53
C SER A 144 -1.89 12.97 3.54
N TYR A 145 -2.09 12.77 2.24
CA TYR A 145 -1.21 13.29 1.19
C TYR A 145 -1.28 14.82 1.03
N THR A 146 -2.43 15.43 1.30
CA THR A 146 -2.60 16.88 1.11
C THR A 146 -2.36 17.69 2.37
N THR A 147 -2.66 17.13 3.54
CA THR A 147 -2.58 17.81 4.84
C THR A 147 -1.45 17.30 5.73
N LEU A 148 -0.81 16.16 5.41
CA LEU A 148 0.24 15.51 6.19
C LEU A 148 -0.18 15.23 7.65
N GLN A 149 -1.48 15.00 7.85
CA GLN A 149 -2.10 14.70 9.14
C GLN A 149 -2.39 13.21 9.29
N PRO A 150 -2.36 12.69 10.52
CA PRO A 150 -2.83 11.34 10.78
C PRO A 150 -4.30 11.20 10.35
N SER A 151 -4.64 10.03 9.83
CA SER A 151 -6.02 9.75 9.43
C SER A 151 -6.97 9.51 10.60
N LEU A 152 -6.41 9.13 11.75
CA LEU A 152 -7.08 8.94 13.02
C LEU A 152 -6.37 9.79 14.06
N ASP A 153 -6.97 10.93 14.36
CA ASP A 153 -6.54 11.96 15.30
C ASP A 153 -7.84 12.64 15.78
N PHE A 154 -8.27 12.31 17.01
CA PHE A 154 -9.57 12.69 17.55
C PHE A 154 -9.54 14.03 18.29
N ASP A 155 -8.39 14.45 18.79
CA ASP A 155 -8.22 15.73 19.47
C ASP A 155 -7.55 16.82 18.62
N GLY A 156 -6.97 16.44 17.47
CA GLY A 156 -6.44 17.36 16.46
C GLY A 156 -5.03 17.86 16.77
N ASP A 157 -4.23 17.11 17.55
CA ASP A 157 -2.88 17.47 17.92
C ASP A 157 -1.78 16.98 16.95
N TYR A 158 -2.19 16.32 15.85
CA TYR A 158 -1.35 15.74 14.80
C TYR A 158 -0.57 14.49 15.21
N PHE A 159 -0.84 13.91 16.36
CA PHE A 159 -0.32 12.62 16.78
C PHE A 159 -1.46 11.57 16.77
N SER A 160 -1.10 10.30 16.90
CA SER A 160 -2.08 9.21 16.87
C SER A 160 -1.67 8.09 17.80
N ILE A 161 -2.65 7.50 18.47
CA ILE A 161 -2.45 6.31 19.32
C ILE A 161 -2.26 5.02 18.51
N TYR A 162 -2.63 5.04 17.22
CA TYR A 162 -2.61 3.87 16.37
C TYR A 162 -1.21 3.66 15.79
N GLU A 163 -0.61 2.54 16.16
CA GLU A 163 0.42 1.86 15.40
C GLU A 163 -0.30 1.05 14.32
N VAL A 164 0.26 1.02 13.12
CA VAL A 164 -0.34 0.24 12.05
C VAL A 164 -0.02 -1.22 12.41
N LEU A 165 -1.00 -1.99 12.91
CA LEU A 165 -0.77 -3.39 13.31
C LEU A 165 -1.72 -4.33 12.58
N ASN A 166 -1.10 -5.32 11.93
CA ASN A 166 -1.63 -6.37 11.05
C ASN A 166 -3.13 -6.66 11.20
N MET A 167 -3.85 -6.35 10.12
CA MET A 167 -5.17 -6.93 9.87
C MET A 167 -5.01 -8.44 9.61
N ILE A 168 -5.32 -9.26 10.61
CA ILE A 168 -5.59 -10.69 10.39
C ILE A 168 -7.09 -10.82 10.13
N ILE A 169 -7.48 -10.86 8.86
CA ILE A 169 -8.86 -11.19 8.46
C ILE A 169 -9.11 -12.68 8.78
N ARG A 170 -9.75 -12.98 9.91
CA ARG A 170 -10.30 -14.31 10.19
C ARG A 170 -11.79 -14.32 9.86
N SER A 171 -12.13 -15.00 8.77
CA SER A 171 -13.46 -15.49 8.36
C SER A 171 -14.61 -15.26 9.35
N VAL A 172 -15.68 -14.59 8.87
CA VAL A 172 -16.92 -14.39 9.61
C VAL A 172 -17.87 -15.57 9.33
N SER A 173 -18.15 -16.40 10.34
CA SER A 173 -19.33 -17.28 10.36
C SER A 173 -20.26 -16.83 11.49
N GLY A 174 -21.50 -16.49 11.13
CA GLY A 174 -22.45 -15.83 12.03
C GLY A 174 -23.00 -16.72 13.13
N LEU A 175 -23.17 -16.14 14.32
CA LEU A 175 -24.33 -16.35 15.19
C LEU A 175 -24.31 -15.32 16.34
N ASN A 176 -25.52 -14.84 16.66
CA ASN A 176 -25.83 -13.72 17.56
C ASN A 176 -25.13 -13.77 18.92
N MET A 177 -24.59 -12.63 19.36
CA MET A 177 -24.09 -12.42 20.73
C MET A 177 -24.89 -11.32 21.44
N ILE A 178 -25.37 -11.62 22.66
CA ILE A 178 -26.07 -10.67 23.54
C ILE A 178 -25.04 -10.08 24.52
N ILE A 179 -24.85 -8.76 24.49
CA ILE A 179 -23.92 -8.03 25.38
C ILE A 179 -24.62 -7.72 26.72
N ARG A 180 -24.00 -8.09 27.84
CA ARG A 180 -24.57 -7.94 29.20
C ARG A 180 -24.11 -6.71 30.00
N SER A 181 -23.16 -5.91 29.50
CA SER A 181 -22.83 -4.60 30.09
C SER A 181 -21.83 -3.83 29.21
N VAL A 182 -22.08 -2.54 28.99
CA VAL A 182 -21.08 -1.58 28.49
C VAL A 182 -21.19 -0.33 29.36
N SER A 183 -20.15 -0.01 30.12
CA SER A 183 -20.08 1.23 30.89
C SER A 183 -19.60 2.36 29.99
N GLY A 184 -20.50 3.31 29.71
CA GLY A 184 -20.16 4.72 29.56
C GLY A 184 -19.42 5.16 28.29
N LEU A 185 -20.03 4.99 27.11
CA LEU A 185 -20.06 5.97 26.02
C LEU A 185 -21.03 5.46 24.95
N ASN A 186 -22.07 6.25 24.67
CA ASN A 186 -23.11 5.93 23.68
C ASN A 186 -22.59 6.10 22.24
N MET A 187 -21.69 5.22 21.82
CA MET A 187 -21.47 4.96 20.40
C MET A 187 -22.39 3.78 20.02
N ILE A 188 -23.52 4.09 19.39
CA ILE A 188 -24.41 3.05 18.84
C ILE A 188 -23.77 2.53 17.56
N ILE A 189 -22.88 1.54 17.68
CA ILE A 189 -22.40 0.80 16.52
C ILE A 189 -23.54 -0.11 16.08
N ARG A 190 -24.30 0.35 15.09
CA ARG A 190 -25.25 -0.50 14.35
C ARG A 190 -24.40 -1.33 13.41
N SER A 191 -24.37 -2.65 13.63
CA SER A 191 -23.61 -3.66 12.89
C SER A 191 -22.09 -3.46 12.86
N VAL A 192 -21.36 -4.17 13.72
CA VAL A 192 -19.95 -4.50 13.46
C VAL A 192 -19.95 -5.70 12.52
N SER A 193 -20.12 -5.44 11.22
CA SER A 193 -19.82 -6.40 10.15
C SER A 193 -18.62 -5.98 9.31
N ASP A 194 -18.02 -4.83 9.61
CA ASP A 194 -16.81 -4.34 8.96
C ASP A 194 -15.81 -3.92 10.03
N GLU A 195 -14.56 -4.29 9.79
CA GLU A 195 -13.39 -4.15 10.64
C GLU A 195 -13.22 -2.69 11.12
N VAL A 196 -12.98 -2.46 12.42
CA VAL A 196 -12.44 -1.17 12.87
C VAL A 196 -11.04 -1.05 12.26
N PRO A 197 -10.71 0.01 11.51
CA PRO A 197 -9.37 0.16 10.98
C PRO A 197 -8.38 0.24 12.14
N THR A 198 -7.58 -0.81 12.36
CA THR A 198 -6.42 -0.78 13.28
C THR A 198 -5.20 -0.11 12.62
N GLN A 199 -5.45 0.70 11.58
CA GLN A 199 -4.45 1.20 10.67
C GLN A 199 -4.73 2.69 10.45
N ALA A 200 -3.75 3.54 10.76
CA ALA A 200 -3.80 4.97 10.53
C ALA A 200 -2.69 5.36 9.55
N ALA A 201 -3.06 5.96 8.42
CA ALA A 201 -2.06 6.60 7.57
C ALA A 201 -1.48 7.81 8.32
N ARG A 202 -0.17 8.04 8.19
CA ARG A 202 0.54 9.13 8.89
C ARG A 202 0.44 9.10 10.42
N GLY A 203 0.19 7.90 10.99
CA GLY A 203 0.10 7.67 12.43
C GLY A 203 1.48 7.58 13.12
N SER A 204 1.57 6.74 14.14
CA SER A 204 2.78 6.63 15.01
C SER A 204 4.02 6.02 14.35
N HIS A 205 3.94 5.54 13.11
CA HIS A 205 5.14 5.25 12.30
C HIS A 205 5.90 6.53 11.92
N TRP A 206 5.19 7.64 11.76
CA TRP A 206 5.73 8.91 11.29
C TRP A 206 6.13 9.86 12.40
N ARG A 207 5.52 9.71 13.58
CA ARG A 207 5.69 10.61 14.74
C ARG A 207 5.64 9.80 16.02
N GLY A 208 6.03 10.41 17.14
CA GLY A 208 5.85 9.79 18.45
C GLY A 208 4.39 9.35 18.64
N ARG A 209 4.18 8.18 19.26
CA ARG A 209 2.83 7.72 19.55
C ARG A 209 2.18 8.65 20.57
N ASP A 210 0.96 9.07 20.31
CA ASP A 210 0.17 9.75 21.31
C ASP A 210 -0.22 8.78 22.44
N CYS A 211 -0.14 9.23 23.68
CA CYS A 211 -0.53 8.48 24.85
C CYS A 211 -2.03 8.62 25.17
N THR A 212 -2.76 9.57 24.56
CA THR A 212 -4.20 9.79 24.78
C THR A 212 -4.87 10.67 23.72
N ASP A 213 -5.53 10.04 22.74
CA ASP A 213 -6.20 10.68 21.59
C ASP A 213 -7.54 11.36 21.93
N TRP A 214 -7.60 12.07 23.06
CA TRP A 214 -8.81 12.74 23.57
C TRP A 214 -8.47 14.08 24.21
N ASN A 215 -7.21 14.49 24.19
CA ASN A 215 -6.74 15.70 24.82
C ASN A 215 -5.56 16.27 24.04
N ASP A 216 -5.86 17.31 23.25
CA ASP A 216 -4.93 18.06 22.41
C ASP A 216 -3.77 18.71 23.16
N ASN A 217 -3.79 18.65 24.50
CA ASN A 217 -2.74 19.11 25.37
C ASN A 217 -1.80 18.01 25.85
N ILE A 218 -1.87 16.79 25.32
CA ILE A 218 -1.00 15.69 25.73
C ILE A 218 -0.42 15.02 24.50
N TYR A 219 0.86 15.26 24.23
CA TYR A 219 1.51 14.75 23.04
C TYR A 219 3.03 14.71 23.17
N PRO A 220 3.72 13.88 22.37
CA PRO A 220 5.18 13.80 22.32
C PRO A 220 5.89 15.15 22.15
N GLY A 221 6.84 15.44 23.03
CA GLY A 221 7.73 16.61 22.93
C GLY A 221 7.18 17.90 23.57
N ARG A 222 6.02 17.82 24.24
CA ARG A 222 5.51 18.90 25.10
C ARG A 222 6.41 19.10 26.33
N LEU A 223 6.40 20.30 26.92
CA LEU A 223 6.93 20.50 28.28
C LEU A 223 5.98 19.86 29.31
N PRO A 224 6.50 19.18 30.34
CA PRO A 224 5.67 18.51 31.33
C PRO A 224 4.78 19.50 32.09
N VAL A 225 3.54 19.11 32.34
CA VAL A 225 2.52 19.93 32.99
C VAL A 225 2.38 19.48 34.44
N SER A 226 2.72 20.37 35.37
CA SER A 226 2.74 20.06 36.82
C SER A 226 3.63 18.85 37.11
N GLU A 227 4.82 18.84 36.52
CA GLU A 227 5.86 17.83 36.71
C GLU A 227 5.35 16.39 36.46
N ASP A 228 4.29 16.26 35.66
CA ASP A 228 3.59 15.02 35.34
C ASP A 228 3.23 14.18 36.59
N ILE A 229 2.91 14.83 37.71
CA ILE A 229 2.61 14.17 39.00
C ILE A 229 1.45 13.17 38.90
N HIS A 230 0.46 13.44 38.05
CA HIS A 230 -0.78 12.64 37.95
C HIS A 230 -1.01 12.01 36.58
N LYS A 231 -0.45 12.60 35.52
CA LYS A 231 -0.63 12.16 34.14
C LYS A 231 0.60 12.56 33.35
N ASP A 232 1.10 11.63 32.53
CA ASP A 232 2.12 11.91 31.53
C ASP A 232 1.52 12.85 30.47
N SER A 233 2.07 14.06 30.37
CA SER A 233 1.59 15.10 29.46
C SER A 233 2.44 15.24 28.20
N ASN A 234 3.62 14.61 28.17
CA ASN A 234 4.55 14.69 27.06
C ASN A 234 4.85 13.33 26.41
N CYS A 235 4.16 12.28 26.85
CA CYS A 235 4.19 10.91 26.36
C CYS A 235 5.58 10.27 26.35
N ASN A 236 6.46 10.67 27.28
CA ASN A 236 7.80 10.09 27.41
C ASN A 236 7.84 8.83 28.30
N GLY A 237 6.72 8.49 28.96
CA GLY A 237 6.57 7.36 29.87
C GLY A 237 6.99 7.63 31.33
N ILE A 238 7.33 8.87 31.68
CA ILE A 238 7.80 9.29 33.00
C ILE A 238 6.73 10.18 33.64
N PHE A 239 6.12 9.70 34.71
CA PHE A 239 5.09 10.44 35.45
C PHE A 239 4.97 9.88 36.87
N GLY A 240 4.30 10.61 37.76
CA GLY A 240 4.08 10.18 39.14
C GLY A 240 5.14 10.69 40.12
N MET A 241 5.04 10.21 41.37
CA MET A 241 5.87 10.63 42.49
C MET A 241 6.74 9.46 42.98
N ASN A 242 7.99 9.77 43.29
CA ASN A 242 8.89 8.86 43.98
C ASN A 242 8.45 8.78 45.47
N PRO A 243 8.05 7.60 45.97
CA PRO A 243 7.56 7.46 47.34
C PRO A 243 8.66 7.66 48.41
N ASP A 244 9.93 7.49 48.04
CA ASP A 244 11.06 7.58 48.98
C ASP A 244 11.54 9.03 49.17
N THR A 245 11.55 9.82 48.09
CA THR A 245 12.01 11.23 48.10
C THR A 245 10.86 12.23 48.24
N GLY A 246 9.66 11.83 47.80
CA GLY A 246 8.50 12.73 47.69
C GLY A 246 8.58 13.70 46.51
N GLU A 247 9.53 13.54 45.60
CA GLU A 247 9.69 14.35 44.38
C GLU A 247 9.01 13.68 43.18
N ALA A 248 8.61 14.47 42.18
CA ALA A 248 8.07 13.93 40.93
C ALA A 248 9.17 13.29 40.08
N TYR A 249 8.90 12.13 39.47
CA TYR A 249 9.88 11.42 38.65
C TYR A 249 10.39 12.26 37.48
N GLU A 250 9.53 13.07 36.86
CA GLU A 250 9.91 13.95 35.77
C GLU A 250 10.93 15.01 36.23
N THR A 251 10.80 15.51 37.47
CA THR A 251 11.79 16.43 38.03
C THR A 251 13.09 15.69 38.37
N GLU A 252 13.00 14.55 39.04
CA GLU A 252 14.18 13.80 39.50
C GLU A 252 15.02 13.30 38.31
N LEU A 253 14.38 12.82 37.24
CA LEU A 253 15.04 12.19 36.09
C LEU A 253 15.34 13.17 34.95
N CYS A 254 14.53 14.21 34.75
CA CYS A 254 14.62 15.06 33.56
C CYS A 254 15.10 16.50 33.84
N ASN A 255 15.06 17.02 35.07
CA ASN A 255 15.39 18.43 35.35
C ASN A 255 16.84 18.82 35.00
N CYS A 256 17.77 17.87 35.13
CA CYS A 256 19.19 18.08 34.78
C CYS A 256 19.53 17.74 33.32
N THR A 257 18.55 17.32 32.51
CA THR A 257 18.74 16.96 31.11
C THR A 257 18.01 17.95 30.20
N VAL A 258 18.50 18.11 28.97
CA VAL A 258 17.81 18.93 27.96
C VAL A 258 17.12 18.01 27.00
N SER A 259 15.82 17.76 27.23
CA SER A 259 14.97 17.02 26.31
C SER A 259 14.84 17.77 24.98
N ARG A 260 15.01 17.05 23.87
CA ARG A 260 14.88 17.59 22.52
C ARG A 260 14.14 16.59 21.63
N GLY A 261 13.20 17.09 20.83
CA GLY A 261 12.63 16.33 19.73
C GLY A 261 13.56 16.31 18.52
N VAL A 262 13.39 15.30 17.68
CA VAL A 262 13.98 15.24 16.34
C VAL A 262 12.87 15.43 15.33
N ILE A 263 13.03 16.40 14.44
CA ILE A 263 12.12 16.63 13.31
C ILE A 263 12.96 16.49 12.04
N TYR A 264 12.51 15.65 11.13
CA TYR A 264 13.13 15.46 9.85
C TYR A 264 12.23 15.98 8.73
N LEU A 265 12.76 16.90 7.94
CA LEU A 265 12.12 17.39 6.72
C LEU A 265 12.88 16.77 5.55
N GLY A 266 12.25 15.82 4.86
CA GLY A 266 12.91 15.12 3.77
C GLY A 266 11.95 14.63 2.70
N ASP A 267 12.50 13.79 1.83
CA ASP A 267 11.82 13.16 0.71
C ASP A 267 11.70 11.65 0.95
N SER A 268 11.41 10.91 -0.12
CA SER A 268 11.28 9.45 -0.11
C SER A 268 12.53 8.74 0.43
N VAL A 269 13.73 9.31 0.33
CA VAL A 269 14.93 8.68 0.88
C VAL A 269 14.87 8.65 2.39
N GLY A 270 14.52 9.77 3.02
CA GLY A 270 14.51 9.86 4.48
C GLY A 270 13.23 9.33 5.12
N ALA A 271 12.13 9.24 4.38
CA ALA A 271 10.96 8.44 4.75
C ALA A 271 11.19 6.92 4.57
N HIS A 272 12.33 6.54 3.97
CA HIS A 272 12.69 5.15 3.71
C HIS A 272 11.72 4.44 2.75
N PHE A 273 11.46 5.06 1.60
CA PHE A 273 10.71 4.45 0.51
C PHE A 273 11.34 3.10 0.12
N HIS A 274 10.54 2.04 0.22
CA HIS A 274 10.99 0.71 -0.08
C HIS A 274 9.85 -0.17 -0.61
N MET A 275 10.16 -0.93 -1.66
CA MET A 275 9.30 -1.99 -2.15
C MET A 275 10.06 -3.32 -2.05
N PRO A 276 9.58 -4.30 -1.27
CA PRO A 276 10.27 -5.57 -1.09
C PRO A 276 10.50 -6.31 -2.40
N GLU A 277 11.71 -6.84 -2.60
CA GLU A 277 12.06 -7.64 -3.78
C GLU A 277 11.10 -8.82 -3.97
N ALA A 278 10.68 -9.44 -2.86
CA ALA A 278 9.77 -10.58 -2.87
C ALA A 278 8.42 -10.29 -3.55
N TRP A 279 8.02 -9.02 -3.70
CA TRP A 279 6.81 -8.65 -4.40
C TRP A 279 6.94 -8.75 -5.93
N PHE A 280 8.17 -8.75 -6.45
CA PHE A 280 8.44 -8.73 -7.90
C PHE A 280 9.30 -9.88 -8.39
N ASN A 281 10.01 -10.59 -7.50
CA ASN A 281 10.84 -11.72 -7.87
C ASN A 281 10.00 -13.00 -7.96
N PRO A 282 9.84 -13.61 -9.15
CA PRO A 282 9.02 -14.80 -9.35
C PRO A 282 9.47 -16.03 -8.53
N ARG A 283 10.71 -16.04 -8.02
CA ARG A 283 11.22 -17.12 -7.17
C ARG A 283 10.90 -16.94 -5.69
N LEU A 284 10.60 -15.71 -5.27
CA LEU A 284 10.38 -15.35 -3.87
C LEU A 284 8.92 -15.02 -3.57
N ILE A 285 8.14 -14.63 -4.59
CA ILE A 285 6.76 -14.21 -4.44
C ILE A 285 5.89 -15.35 -3.90
N SER A 286 5.21 -15.10 -2.79
CA SER A 286 4.33 -16.05 -2.11
C SER A 286 3.17 -15.32 -1.41
N PRO A 287 2.09 -16.02 -1.01
CA PRO A 287 1.03 -15.41 -0.21
C PRO A 287 1.58 -14.73 1.06
N GLU A 288 2.60 -15.33 1.68
CA GLU A 288 3.27 -14.78 2.86
C GLU A 288 4.04 -13.49 2.54
N SER A 289 4.72 -13.42 1.39
CA SER A 289 5.44 -12.20 0.99
C SER A 289 4.50 -11.01 0.75
N LEU A 290 3.22 -11.27 0.43
CA LEU A 290 2.20 -10.24 0.23
C LEU A 290 1.33 -10.00 1.46
N HIS A 291 1.46 -10.75 2.56
CA HIS A 291 0.54 -10.66 3.71
C HIS A 291 0.49 -9.26 4.35
N ASN A 292 1.59 -8.51 4.30
CA ASN A 292 1.70 -7.20 4.93
C ASN A 292 1.72 -6.05 3.91
N PHE A 293 1.22 -6.22 2.68
CA PHE A 293 1.29 -5.15 1.67
C PHE A 293 0.43 -3.93 2.00
N THR A 294 -0.68 -4.10 2.75
CA THR A 294 -1.58 -3.00 3.13
C THR A 294 -0.85 -1.94 3.95
N MET A 295 0.09 -2.39 4.77
CA MET A 295 0.87 -1.58 5.70
C MET A 295 1.74 -0.54 4.97
N PRO A 296 2.74 -0.93 4.16
CA PRO A 296 3.47 0.02 3.33
C PRO A 296 2.55 0.79 2.41
N PHE A 297 1.46 0.20 1.90
CA PHE A 297 0.55 0.96 1.05
C PHE A 297 -0.03 2.18 1.77
N LEU A 298 -0.53 2.02 3.00
CA LEU A 298 -1.03 3.12 3.85
C LEU A 298 0.03 4.13 4.25
N ASP A 299 1.28 3.68 4.38
CA ASP A 299 2.44 4.53 4.59
C ASP A 299 3.11 4.95 3.27
N GLU A 300 2.39 4.95 2.14
CA GLU A 300 2.86 5.53 0.88
C GLU A 300 4.09 4.84 0.26
N LEU A 301 4.29 3.57 0.65
CA LEU A 301 5.46 2.70 0.44
C LEU A 301 6.71 3.19 1.15
N ASP A 302 6.57 4.15 2.05
CA ASP A 302 7.57 4.56 3.01
C ASP A 302 7.53 3.67 4.26
N TRP A 303 8.67 3.63 4.94
CA TRP A 303 8.89 2.79 6.12
C TRP A 303 9.60 3.62 7.20
N PRO A 304 9.00 4.75 7.63
CA PRO A 304 9.65 5.73 8.51
C PRO A 304 10.05 5.16 9.88
N GLU A 305 9.38 4.09 10.34
CA GLU A 305 9.68 3.35 11.56
C GLU A 305 11.00 2.57 11.50
N TYR A 306 11.52 2.31 10.29
CA TYR A 306 12.86 1.78 10.02
C TYR A 306 13.79 2.83 9.41
N GLY A 307 13.32 4.07 9.28
CA GLY A 307 14.07 5.17 8.67
C GLY A 307 15.33 5.54 9.45
N PHE A 308 16.33 6.09 8.75
CA PHE A 308 17.62 6.41 9.35
C PHE A 308 17.55 7.41 10.51
N ILE A 309 16.61 8.37 10.49
CA ILE A 309 16.56 9.48 11.44
C ILE A 309 15.47 9.31 12.50
N THR A 310 14.31 8.81 12.09
CA THR A 310 13.12 8.65 12.95
C THR A 310 12.80 7.19 13.27
N GLY A 311 13.60 6.24 12.78
CA GLY A 311 13.35 4.82 12.98
C GLY A 311 13.46 4.42 14.45
N PHE A 312 12.47 3.66 14.91
CA PHE A 312 12.34 3.20 16.30
C PHE A 312 12.08 1.70 16.40
N MET A 313 11.78 1.03 15.28
CA MET A 313 11.55 -0.40 15.25
C MET A 313 12.81 -1.17 14.83
N ASN A 314 12.98 -2.36 15.40
CA ASN A 314 13.97 -3.33 14.93
C ASN A 314 13.36 -4.16 13.82
N THR A 315 14.08 -4.31 12.70
CA THR A 315 13.74 -5.28 11.66
C THR A 315 14.80 -6.39 11.61
N THR A 316 14.36 -7.59 11.24
CA THR A 316 15.25 -8.73 10.97
C THR A 316 15.46 -8.95 9.47
N GLU A 317 14.77 -8.17 8.62
CA GLU A 317 14.82 -8.26 7.16
C GLU A 317 16.06 -7.53 6.62
N PRO A 318 17.08 -8.24 6.11
CA PRO A 318 18.33 -7.61 5.66
C PRO A 318 18.14 -6.59 4.54
N LEU A 319 17.05 -6.74 3.77
CA LEU A 319 16.70 -5.86 2.64
C LEU A 319 16.06 -4.54 3.07
N LEU A 320 15.46 -4.48 4.26
CA LEU A 320 15.00 -3.23 4.90
C LEU A 320 16.16 -2.55 5.67
N ILE A 321 17.12 -3.34 6.17
CA ILE A 321 18.22 -2.86 7.03
C ILE A 321 19.36 -2.19 6.24
N LYS A 322 19.55 -2.54 4.97
CA LYS A 322 20.69 -2.05 4.18
C LYS A 322 20.30 -0.90 3.27
N ASN A 323 20.85 0.28 3.56
CA ASN A 323 21.03 1.41 2.64
C ASN A 323 21.94 1.08 1.42
N ALA A 324 21.98 -0.17 0.97
CA ALA A 324 22.77 -0.70 -0.13
C ALA A 324 21.91 -1.80 -0.77
N GLU A 325 21.36 -1.66 -1.97
CA GLU A 325 21.98 -1.19 -3.20
C GLU A 325 20.95 -0.46 -4.06
N TRP A 326 21.17 0.83 -4.31
CA TRP A 326 20.36 1.69 -5.19
C TRP A 326 20.42 1.33 -6.69
N ALA A 327 20.92 0.15 -7.06
CA ALA A 327 21.25 -0.16 -8.45
C ALA A 327 20.04 -0.62 -9.29
N ALA A 328 18.99 -1.17 -8.68
CA ALA A 328 17.85 -1.72 -9.44
C ALA A 328 16.69 -0.72 -9.64
N LEU A 329 16.52 0.26 -8.74
CA LEU A 329 15.36 1.16 -8.78
C LEU A 329 15.52 2.41 -9.66
N VAL A 330 16.77 2.78 -9.99
CA VAL A 330 17.06 3.96 -10.83
C VAL A 330 16.44 3.83 -12.23
N VAL A 331 16.23 2.60 -12.72
CA VAL A 331 15.60 2.36 -14.04
C VAL A 331 14.09 2.65 -14.04
N ILE A 332 13.41 2.50 -12.90
CA ILE A 332 11.96 2.73 -12.81
C ILE A 332 11.66 4.24 -12.64
N LEU A 333 12.47 4.95 -11.86
CA LEU A 333 12.28 6.39 -11.60
C LEU A 333 12.63 7.28 -12.80
N SER A 334 13.52 6.84 -13.70
CA SER A 334 13.82 7.57 -14.94
C SER A 334 12.63 7.66 -15.92
N CYS A 335 11.57 6.88 -15.73
CA CYS A 335 10.31 7.01 -16.48
C CYS A 335 9.27 7.92 -15.80
N PHE A 336 9.45 8.28 -14.53
CA PHE A 336 8.46 9.06 -13.76
C PHE A 336 8.73 10.57 -13.71
N GLN A 337 9.94 11.02 -14.09
CA GLN A 337 10.34 12.42 -13.95
C GLN A 337 9.85 13.39 -15.05
N GLU A 338 9.13 12.92 -16.08
CA GLU A 338 8.66 13.83 -17.16
C GLU A 338 7.26 14.43 -16.95
N THR A 339 6.57 14.18 -15.83
CA THR A 339 5.18 14.71 -15.63
C THR A 339 4.97 15.59 -14.41
N ILE A 340 6.03 16.06 -13.75
CA ILE A 340 5.90 17.01 -12.63
C ILE A 340 6.68 18.28 -12.98
N TYR A 341 6.10 19.13 -13.81
CA TYR A 341 6.15 20.60 -13.75
C TYR A 341 5.30 21.14 -14.93
N PRO A 342 4.39 22.12 -14.72
CA PRO A 342 3.74 22.84 -15.81
C PRO A 342 4.70 23.77 -16.57
#